data_AF-F2L6Y0-F1
#
_entry.id   AF-F2L6Y0-F1
#
_cell.length_a   1.000
_cell.length_b   1.000
_cell.length_c   1.000
_cell.angle_alpha   90.00
_cell.angle_beta   90.00
_cell.angle_gamma   90.00
#
_symmetry.space_group_name_H-M   'P 1'
#
loop_
_entity.id
_entity.type
_entity.pdbx_description
1 polymer ?
#
loop_
_entity_poly.entity_id
_entity_poly.type
_entity_poly.pdbx_seq_one_letter_code
_entity_poly.pdbx_strand_id
1 'polypeptide(L)'
;MTVQQVFSGGEPGKDYPLSSGLPNAEANDRLFELGYDDEDRISRIRVSGTGRLYGFRRDERFYALWWDPHHQIWPSRLRNT
;
A
#
# COMPACT_ATOMS: atom_id res chain seq x y z
N MET A 1 4.25 19.00 -0.41
CA MET A 1 3.06 18.17 -0.12
C MET A 1 3.39 17.34 1.10
N THR A 2 2.61 17.43 2.18
CA THR A 2 2.84 16.65 3.40
C THR A 2 2.13 15.30 3.33
N VAL A 3 2.54 14.33 4.17
CA VAL A 3 1.85 13.04 4.28
C VAL A 3 0.38 13.25 4.64
N GLN A 4 0.07 14.14 5.57
CA GLN A 4 -1.32 14.45 5.95
C GLN A 4 -2.16 14.93 4.76
N GLN A 5 -1.60 15.78 3.89
CA GLN A 5 -2.27 16.26 2.67
C GLN A 5 -2.49 15.15 1.63
N VAL A 6 -1.61 14.15 1.56
CA VAL A 6 -1.72 13.04 0.59
C VAL A 6 -2.89 12.11 0.92
N PHE A 7 -3.20 11.91 2.20
CA PHE A 7 -4.20 10.93 2.66
C PHE A 7 -5.54 11.54 3.08
N SER A 8 -5.71 12.87 3.03
CA SER A 8 -6.96 13.54 3.44
C SER A 8 -8.09 13.48 2.40
N GLY A 9 -7.78 13.25 1.13
CA GLY A 9 -8.72 13.38 0.00
C GLY A 9 -9.01 12.10 -0.79
N GLY A 10 -8.57 10.94 -0.33
CA GLY A 10 -8.77 9.64 -1.00
C GLY A 10 -7.84 9.35 -2.19
N GLU A 11 -7.26 10.38 -2.81
CA GLU A 11 -6.15 10.28 -3.75
C GLU A 11 -5.13 11.42 -3.49
N PRO A 12 -3.82 11.19 -3.70
CA PRO A 12 -3.21 9.94 -4.18
C PRO A 12 -3.05 8.87 -3.08
N GLY A 13 -3.28 9.22 -1.82
CA GLY A 13 -3.14 8.35 -0.65
C GLY A 13 -4.38 7.52 -0.34
N LYS A 14 -4.20 6.22 -0.15
CA LYS A 14 -5.25 5.30 0.30
C LYS A 14 -4.72 4.31 1.34
N ASP A 15 -5.54 4.00 2.34
CA ASP A 15 -5.24 2.96 3.32
C ASP A 15 -6.00 1.67 2.99
N TYR A 16 -5.35 0.55 3.29
CA TYR A 16 -5.91 -0.78 3.18
C TYR A 16 -5.73 -1.51 4.51
N PRO A 17 -6.81 -2.07 5.09
CA PRO A 17 -6.69 -2.91 6.28
C PRO A 17 -5.99 -4.23 5.92
N LEU A 18 -5.12 -4.70 6.81
CA LEU A 18 -4.43 -5.99 6.74
C LEU A 18 -5.09 -7.07 7.61
N SER A 19 -6.28 -6.81 8.15
CA SER A 19 -7.04 -7.75 8.99
C SER A 19 -7.30 -9.11 8.33
N SER A 20 -7.28 -9.17 7.00
CA SER A 20 -7.40 -10.41 6.20
C SER A 20 -6.17 -10.69 5.35
N GLY A 21 -5.05 -10.01 5.64
CA GLY A 21 -3.84 -10.01 4.83
C GLY A 21 -3.98 -9.26 3.50
N LEU A 22 -2.90 -9.30 2.73
CA LEU A 22 -2.88 -8.84 1.34
C LEU A 22 -3.54 -9.87 0.41
N PRO A 23 -4.11 -9.45 -0.72
CA PRO A 23 -4.70 -10.37 -1.69
C PRO A 23 -3.66 -11.25 -2.41
N ASN A 24 -2.37 -10.91 -2.34
CA ASN A 24 -1.28 -11.72 -2.87
C ASN A 24 -0.58 -12.49 -1.74
N ALA A 25 -0.57 -13.82 -1.83
CA ALA A 25 0.10 -14.70 -0.86
C ALA A 25 1.61 -14.41 -0.74
N GLU A 26 2.32 -14.23 -1.85
CA GLU A 26 3.75 -13.88 -1.86
C GLU A 26 4.00 -12.55 -1.13
N ALA A 27 3.08 -11.59 -1.25
CA ALA A 27 3.20 -10.33 -0.53
C ALA A 27 2.95 -10.50 0.97
N ASN A 28 2.10 -11.44 1.41
CA ASN A 28 1.98 -11.77 2.83
C ASN A 28 3.24 -12.46 3.37
N ASP A 29 3.79 -13.42 2.63
CA ASP A 29 5.02 -14.10 3.03
C ASP A 29 6.16 -13.09 3.21
N ARG A 30 6.28 -12.13 2.29
CA ARG A 30 7.27 -11.05 2.40
C ARG A 30 7.00 -10.09 3.56
N LEU A 31 5.73 -9.82 3.93
CA LEU A 31 5.43 -9.05 5.15
C LEU A 31 5.92 -9.80 6.39
N PHE A 32 5.65 -11.11 6.46
CA PHE A 32 6.07 -11.97 7.57
C PHE A 32 7.59 -12.06 7.68
N GLU A 33 8.30 -12.29 6.57
CA GLU A 33 9.76 -12.32 6.54
C GLU A 33 10.41 -10.99 6.98
N LEU A 34 9.74 -9.87 6.71
CA LEU A 34 10.18 -8.53 7.12
C LEU A 34 9.74 -8.15 8.53
N GLY A 35 8.93 -8.99 9.21
CA GLY A 35 8.42 -8.75 10.56
C GLY A 35 7.35 -7.67 10.64
N TYR A 36 6.52 -7.53 9.61
CA TYR A 36 5.39 -6.59 9.55
C TYR A 36 4.03 -7.30 9.53
N ASP A 37 3.97 -8.56 9.96
CA ASP A 37 2.74 -9.35 10.04
C ASP A 37 1.79 -8.92 11.17
N ASP A 38 2.26 -8.09 12.09
CA ASP A 38 1.50 -7.47 13.18
C ASP A 38 0.86 -6.12 12.81
N GLU A 39 1.12 -5.61 11.60
CA GLU A 39 0.58 -4.33 11.14
C GLU A 39 -0.90 -4.42 10.79
N ASP A 40 -1.72 -3.51 11.32
CA ASP A 40 -3.16 -3.49 11.03
C ASP A 40 -3.51 -2.92 9.65
N ARG A 41 -2.62 -2.12 9.06
CA ARG A 41 -2.88 -1.41 7.80
C ARG A 41 -1.62 -1.18 6.98
N ILE A 42 -1.79 -1.15 5.67
CA ILE A 42 -0.79 -0.65 4.72
C ILE A 42 -1.35 0.55 3.97
N SER A 43 -0.50 1.54 3.72
CA SER A 43 -0.85 2.77 3.01
C SER A 43 -0.21 2.77 1.62
N ARG A 44 -0.95 3.28 0.64
CA ARG A 44 -0.56 3.37 -0.77
C ARG A 44 -0.58 4.82 -1.24
N ILE A 45 0.51 5.27 -1.85
CA ILE A 45 0.58 6.53 -2.58
C ILE A 45 0.64 6.21 -4.07
N ARG A 46 -0.28 6.75 -4.86
CA ARG A 46 -0.18 6.70 -6.31
C ARG A 46 0.88 7.69 -6.79
N VAL A 47 1.89 7.20 -7.50
CA VAL A 47 2.97 7.98 -8.08
C VAL A 47 2.89 7.81 -9.59
N SER A 48 2.39 8.83 -10.29
CA SER A 48 2.26 8.96 -11.76
C SER A 48 1.86 7.70 -12.56
N GLY A 49 0.84 7.82 -13.43
CA GLY A 49 0.40 6.69 -14.25
C GLY A 49 -0.09 5.50 -13.40
N THR A 50 0.54 4.33 -13.53
CA THR A 50 0.21 3.10 -12.80
C THR A 50 1.03 2.88 -11.53
N GLY A 51 2.04 3.70 -11.27
CA GLY A 51 2.95 3.55 -10.14
C GLY A 51 2.24 3.63 -8.79
N ARG A 52 2.50 2.67 -7.93
CA ARG A 52 2.02 2.65 -6.54
C ARG A 52 3.19 2.44 -5.61
N LEU A 53 3.30 3.29 -4.61
CA LEU A 53 4.25 3.13 -3.51
C LEU A 53 3.47 2.67 -2.28
N TYR A 54 3.77 1.47 -1.80
CA TYR A 54 3.23 0.93 -0.56
C TYR A 54 4.17 1.18 0.61
N GLY A 55 3.61 1.30 1.79
CA GLY A 55 4.37 1.57 3.00
C GLY A 55 3.48 1.79 4.22
N PHE A 56 4.12 2.11 5.33
CA PHE A 56 3.44 2.36 6.60
C PHE A 56 3.46 3.84 6.95
N ARG A 57 2.41 4.28 7.65
CA ARG A 57 2.37 5.62 8.21
C ARG A 57 2.63 5.54 9.70
N ARG A 58 3.68 6.23 10.15
CA ARG A 58 3.94 6.48 11.57
C ARG A 58 4.09 7.99 11.73
N ASP A 59 3.20 8.57 12.52
CA ASP A 59 3.10 10.01 12.73
C ASP A 59 3.01 10.78 11.40
N GLU A 60 3.98 11.67 11.16
CA GLU A 60 4.05 12.55 9.99
C GLU A 60 4.88 11.96 8.84
N ARG A 61 5.34 10.71 8.99
CA ARG A 61 6.25 10.05 8.07
C ARG A 61 5.57 8.89 7.34
N PHE A 62 6.01 8.69 6.11
CA PHE A 62 5.65 7.54 5.29
C PHE A 62 6.91 6.68 5.10
N TYR A 63 6.85 5.45 5.58
CA TYR A 63 7.92 4.48 5.50
C TYR A 63 7.67 3.61 4.27
N ALA A 64 8.37 3.93 3.18
CA ALA A 64 8.23 3.19 1.94
C ALA A 64 8.70 1.74 2.10
N LEU A 65 7.84 0.80 1.71
CA LEU A 65 8.12 -0.63 1.76
C LEU A 65 8.34 -1.17 0.34
N TRP A 66 7.39 -0.94 -0.57
CA TRP A 66 7.43 -1.53 -1.91
C TRP A 66 7.00 -0.57 -3.01
N TRP A 67 7.71 -0.66 -4.14
CA TRP A 67 7.33 -0.06 -5.41
C TRP A 67 6.56 -1.08 -6.26
N ASP A 68 5.35 -0.72 -6.68
CA ASP A 68 4.40 -1.60 -7.37
C ASP A 68 3.81 -0.96 -8.64
N PRO A 69 4.59 -0.85 -9.73
CA PRO A 69 4.11 -0.28 -10.99
C PRO A 69 3.17 -1.23 -11.77
N HIS A 70 3.20 -2.53 -11.43
CA HIS A 70 2.47 -3.61 -12.13
C HIS A 70 1.30 -4.21 -11.33
N HIS A 71 1.00 -3.65 -10.15
CA HIS A 71 -0.11 -4.06 -9.28
C HIS A 71 0.00 -5.51 -8.79
N GLN A 72 1.22 -5.96 -8.49
CA GLN A 72 1.49 -7.30 -7.98
C GLN A 72 1.11 -7.43 -6.49
N ILE A 73 1.21 -6.36 -5.70
CA ILE A 73 0.92 -6.41 -4.25
C ILE A 73 -0.59 -6.33 -3.98
N TRP A 74 -1.25 -5.37 -4.64
CA TRP A 74 -2.70 -5.24 -4.61
C TRP A 74 -3.23 -5.15 -6.04
N PRO A 75 -3.68 -6.28 -6.62
CA PRO A 75 -4.19 -6.30 -7.98
C PRO A 75 -5.33 -5.30 -8.15
N SER A 76 -5.25 -4.49 -9.20
CA SER A 76 -6.44 -3.75 -9.61
C SER A 76 -7.42 -4.73 -10.22
N ARG A 77 -8.71 -4.62 -9.86
CA ARG A 77 -9.75 -5.29 -10.65
C ARG A 77 -9.72 -4.64 -12.02
N LEU A 78 -9.14 -5.32 -13.01
CA LEU A 78 -9.27 -4.93 -14.40
C LEU A 78 -10.77 -4.90 -14.71
N ARG A 79 -11.31 -3.71 -14.99
CA ARG A 79 -12.68 -3.54 -15.45
C ARG A 79 -12.71 -3.89 -16.94
N ASN A 80 -12.58 -5.18 -17.26
CA ASN A 80 -12.80 -5.71 -18.59
C ASN A 80 -13.76 -6.89 -18.48
N THR A 81 -15.04 -6.56 -18.52
CA THR A 81 -16.13 -7.35 -19.11
C THR A 81 -17.31 -6.41 -19.29
#